data_AF-A0A9E5USH0-F1
#
_entry.id   AF-A0A9E5USH0-F1
#
_cell.length_a   1.000
_cell.length_b   1.000
_cell.length_c   1.000
_cell.angle_alpha   90.00
_cell.angle_beta   90.00
_cell.angle_gamma   90.00
#
_symmetry.space_group_name_H-M   'P 1'
#
loop_
_entity.id
_entity.type
_entity.pdbx_description
1 polymer ?
#
loop_
_entity_poly.entity_id
_entity_poly.type
_entity_poly.pdbx_seq_one_letter_code
_entity_poly.pdbx_strand_id
1 'polypeptide(L)' 'MEKFEYKVIRAPNTSHPEQFIQETLHQEAAQGWVLVESPTAQGPTPTRRGEEIILVLKKKLPE' A
#
# COMPACT_ATOMS: atom_id res chain seq x y z
N MET A 1 -2.22 25.06 7.73
CA MET A 1 -2.30 24.36 6.42
C MET A 1 -1.78 22.97 6.68
N GLU A 2 -2.61 21.94 6.56
CA GLU A 2 -2.18 20.57 6.89
C GLU A 2 -1.14 20.09 5.87
N LYS A 3 0.02 19.61 6.35
CA LYS A 3 1.07 19.04 5.50
C LYS A 3 0.96 17.51 5.52
N PHE A 4 1.07 16.91 4.35
CA PHE A 4 1.02 15.46 4.18
C PHE A 4 2.26 14.96 3.45
N GLU A 5 2.73 13.79 3.85
CA GLU A 5 3.74 13.01 3.14
C GLU A 5 3.06 11.81 2.48
N TYR A 6 3.51 11.45 1.27
CA TYR A 6 2.99 10.31 0.51
C TYR A 6 4.10 9.31 0.24
N LYS A 7 3.77 8.02 0.35
CA LYS A 7 4.66 6.90 0.08
C LYS A 7 3.98 5.93 -0.88
N VAL A 8 4.74 5.45 -1.86
CA VAL A 8 4.30 4.41 -2.81
C VAL A 8 5.10 3.16 -2.54
N ILE A 9 4.42 2.04 -2.31
CA ILE A 9 5.02 0.73 -2.07
C ILE A 9 4.56 -0.20 -3.18
N ARG A 10 5.50 -0.93 -3.77
CA ARG A 10 5.21 -1.94 -4.79
C ARG A 10 5.33 -3.31 -4.17
N ALA A 11 4.24 -4.07 -4.17
CA ALA A 11 4.30 -5.45 -3.73
C ALA A 11 5.04 -6.29 -4.77
N PRO A 12 5.99 -7.13 -4.35
CA PRO A 12 6.66 -8.03 -5.27
C PRO A 12 5.66 -9.03 -5.84
N ASN A 13 5.82 -9.35 -7.13
CA ASN A 13 5.05 -10.38 -7.80
C ASN A 13 5.48 -11.77 -7.28
N THR A 14 4.96 -12.14 -6.10
CA THR A 14 5.24 -13.40 -5.41
C THR A 14 4.01 -14.29 -5.44
N SER A 15 4.15 -15.54 -5.02
CA SER A 15 3.01 -16.45 -4.87
C SER A 15 2.01 -16.02 -3.78
N HIS A 16 2.40 -15.11 -2.89
CA HIS A 16 1.58 -14.65 -1.75
C HIS A 16 1.65 -13.12 -1.58
N PRO A 17 1.18 -12.35 -2.56
CA PRO A 17 1.27 -10.90 -2.52
C PRO A 17 0.40 -10.28 -1.41
N GLU A 18 -0.70 -10.94 -1.04
CA GLU A 18 -1.59 -10.49 0.04
C GLU A 18 -0.89 -10.47 1.39
N GLN A 19 -0.07 -11.49 1.69
CA GLN A 19 0.70 -11.54 2.94
C GLN A 19 1.71 -10.39 3.01
N PHE A 20 2.45 -10.14 1.92
CA PHE A 20 3.36 -9.00 1.84
C PHE A 20 2.64 -7.68 2.08
N ILE A 21 1.46 -7.49 1.46
CA ILE A 21 0.65 -6.29 1.63
C ILE A 21 0.23 -6.13 3.08
N GLN A 22 -0.31 -7.19 3.71
CA GLN A 22 -0.75 -7.13 5.11
C GLN A 22 0.39 -6.80 6.07
N GLU A 23 1.53 -7.48 5.95
CA GLU A 23 2.72 -7.23 6.77
C GLU A 23 3.21 -5.79 6.58
N THR A 24 3.28 -5.32 5.34
CA THR A 24 3.73 -3.96 5.03
C THR A 24 2.78 -2.91 5.59
N LEU A 25 1.48 -3.07 5.41
CA LEU A 25 0.47 -2.16 5.96
C LEU A 25 0.54 -2.13 7.49
N HIS A 26 0.76 -3.27 8.14
CA HIS A 26 0.91 -3.33 9.58
C HIS A 26 2.14 -2.55 10.07
N GLN A 27 3.29 -2.73 9.43
CA GLN A 27 4.53 -2.02 9.76
C GLN A 27 4.43 -0.50 9.51
N GLU A 28 3.81 -0.10 8.42
CA GLU A 28 3.66 1.31 8.05
C GLU A 28 2.60 2.01 8.92
N ALA A 29 1.52 1.31 9.30
CA ALA A 29 0.52 1.80 10.25
C ALA A 29 1.15 2.11 11.62
N ALA A 30 2.08 1.28 12.11
CA ALA A 30 2.82 1.55 13.35
C ALA A 30 3.66 2.84 13.27
N GLN A 31 4.04 3.27 12.07
CA GLN A 31 4.76 4.51 11.80
C GLN A 31 3.83 5.71 11.51
N GLY A 32 2.51 5.53 11.60
CA GLY A 32 1.50 6.56 11.36
C GLY A 32 1.13 6.76 9.89
N TRP A 33 1.48 5.83 9.01
CA TRP A 33 1.03 5.83 7.63
C TRP A 33 -0.35 5.17 7.49
N VAL A 34 -1.16 5.69 6.57
CA VAL A 34 -2.50 5.20 6.31
C VAL A 34 -2.65 4.92 4.82
N LEU A 35 -3.11 3.73 4.47
CA LEU A 35 -3.44 3.36 3.09
C LEU A 35 -4.56 4.26 2.57
N VAL A 36 -4.35 4.86 1.39
CA VAL A 36 -5.36 5.70 0.72
C VAL A 36 -5.78 5.17 -0.63
N GLU A 37 -4.92 4.41 -1.30
CA GLU A 37 -5.25 3.78 -2.56
C GLU A 37 -4.57 2.41 -2.64
N SER A 38 -5.34 1.40 -3.04
CA SER A 38 -4.82 0.14 -3.54
C SER A 38 -5.56 -0.22 -4.84
N PRO A 39 -4.88 -0.75 -5.87
CA PRO A 39 -5.53 -1.22 -7.09
C PRO A 39 -6.48 -2.41 -6.81
N THR A 40 -6.35 -3.05 -5.64
CA THR A 40 -7.20 -4.15 -5.19
C THR A 40 -8.53 -3.73 -4.57
N ALA A 41 -8.86 -2.42 -4.50
CA ALA A 41 -10.16 -1.97 -3.98
C ALA A 41 -11.37 -2.45 -4.81
N GLN A 42 -11.13 -2.99 -6.01
CA GLN A 42 -12.14 -3.67 -6.85
C GLN A 42 -12.10 -5.21 -6.77
N GLY A 43 -11.35 -5.76 -5.81
CA GLY A 43 -11.11 -7.19 -5.63
C GLY A 43 -9.74 -7.64 -6.17
N PRO A 44 -9.22 -8.81 -5.74
CA PRO A 44 -8.09 -9.42 -6.38
C PRO A 44 -8.56 -9.90 -7.75
N THR A 45 -8.50 -9.04 -8.76
CA THR A 45 -8.52 -9.53 -10.14
C THR A 45 -7.09 -9.92 -10.43
N PRO A 46 -6.73 -11.22 -10.49
CA PRO A 46 -5.46 -11.65 -11.04
C PRO A 46 -5.53 -11.44 -12.56
N THR A 47 -5.54 -10.19 -13.02
CA THR A 47 -5.54 -9.87 -14.44
C THR A 47 -4.13 -10.00 -14.97
N ARG A 48 -3.79 -11.25 -15.30
CA ARG A 48 -2.59 -11.66 -16.04
C ARG A 48 -1.31 -11.66 -15.20
N ARG A 49 -0.52 -12.70 -15.39
CA ARG A 49 0.86 -12.81 -14.88
C ARG A 49 1.60 -11.47 -15.12
N GLY A 50 1.92 -10.74 -14.06
CA GLY A 50 2.78 -9.55 -14.14
C GLY A 50 2.23 -8.22 -13.59
N GLU A 51 1.02 -8.13 -13.05
CA GLU A 51 0.53 -6.86 -12.47
C GLU A 51 1.22 -6.56 -11.12
N GLU A 52 2.01 -5.47 -11.09
CA GLU A 52 2.57 -4.89 -9.86
C GLU A 52 1.43 -4.34 -8.99
N ILE A 53 1.29 -4.81 -7.74
CA ILE A 53 0.35 -4.21 -6.80
C ILE A 53 1.00 -2.97 -6.19
N ILE A 54 0.32 -1.83 -6.29
CA ILE A 54 0.83 -0.54 -5.83
C ILE A 54 0.01 -0.07 -4.62
N LEU A 55 0.64 0.12 -3.47
CA LEU A 55 0.00 0.71 -2.29
C LEU A 55 0.40 2.17 -2.21
N VAL A 56 -0.58 3.07 -2.11
CA VAL A 56 -0.34 4.49 -1.85
C VAL A 56 -0.73 4.77 -0.41
N LEU A 57 0.23 5.23 0.39
CA LEU A 57 0.04 5.58 1.79
C LEU A 57 0.22 7.09 1.95
N LYS A 58 -0.51 7.66 2.92
CA LYS A 58 -0.32 9.04 3.37
C LYS A 58 0.00 9.07 4.86
N LYS A 59 0.75 10.08 5.28
CA LYS A 59 1.00 10.40 6.69
C LYS A 59 0.85 11.91 6.90
N LYS A 60 0.20 12.29 8.00
CA LYS A 60 0.10 13.70 8.39
C LYS A 60 1.40 14.13 9.08
N LEU A 61 1.98 15.24 8.63
CA LEU A 61 3.18 15.82 9.24
C LEU A 61 2.78 16.72 10.42
N PRO A 62 3.56 16.72 11.52
CA PRO A 62 3.39 17.72 12.57
C PRO A 62 3.70 19.13 12.00
N GLU A 63 2.96 20.12 12.50
CA GLU A 63 3.08 21.53 12.05
C GLU A 63 4.42 22.17 12.40
#